data_AF-A0A7C9CHE9-F1
#
_entry.id   AF-A0A7C9CHE9-F1
#
_cell.length_a   1.000
_cell.length_b   1.000
_cell.length_c   1.000
_cell.angle_alpha   90.00
_cell.angle_beta   90.00
_cell.angle_gamma   90.00
#
_symmetry.space_group_name_H-M   'P 1'
#
loop_
_entity.id
_entity.type
_entity.pdbx_description
1 polymer ?
#
loop_
_entity_poly.entity_id
_entity_poly.type
_entity_poly.pdbx_seq_one_letter_code
_entity_poly.pdbx_strand_id
1 'polypeptide(L)'
;MHPVGINTNTGPRKSLKRSRSYPLDMPVTAVDNTMVTPNHDEDCSSFPLEEIVRYPLPGYVAPTLVSFSPDDNLIAYLFSPDHSLSRKVFCFNMETGKHELVFSPADGGLDESNISEEEKLRRERARERGLGVTRYEWVKMGSV
;
A
#
# COMPACT_ATOMS: atom_id res chain seq x y z
N MET A 1 -34.78 5.57 44.18
CA MET A 1 -34.03 4.90 43.09
C MET A 1 -35.05 4.21 42.19
N HIS A 2 -35.37 4.80 41.04
CA HIS A 2 -36.29 4.20 40.07
C HIS A 2 -35.48 3.46 39.00
N PRO A 3 -35.74 2.17 38.71
CA PRO A 3 -35.10 1.50 37.59
C PRO A 3 -35.72 1.96 36.27
N VAL A 4 -34.84 2.41 35.37
CA VAL A 4 -35.13 2.78 33.98
C VAL A 4 -35.46 1.50 33.20
N GLY A 5 -36.67 1.44 32.63
CA GLY A 5 -37.11 0.33 31.78
C GLY A 5 -36.36 0.32 30.44
N ILE A 6 -35.78 -0.82 30.10
CA ILE A 6 -35.17 -1.09 28.80
C ILE A 6 -36.29 -1.44 27.83
N ASN A 7 -36.52 -0.57 26.84
CA ASN A 7 -37.53 -0.74 25.80
C ASN A 7 -36.94 -1.59 24.66
N THR A 8 -37.31 -2.88 24.55
CA THR A 8 -36.90 -3.75 23.45
C THR A 8 -37.88 -3.61 22.29
N ASN A 9 -37.58 -2.67 21.39
CA ASN A 9 -38.31 -2.52 20.13
C ASN A 9 -37.98 -3.70 19.19
N THR A 10 -38.84 -4.72 19.17
CA THR A 10 -38.76 -5.87 18.26
C THR A 10 -39.43 -5.56 16.92
N GLY A 11 -38.77 -4.73 16.11
CA GLY A 11 -39.13 -4.55 14.71
C GLY A 11 -38.72 -5.77 13.86
N PRO A 12 -39.49 -6.13 12.82
CA PRO A 12 -39.19 -7.30 11.98
C PRO A 12 -37.87 -7.10 11.22
N ARG A 13 -36.91 -7.99 11.45
CA ARG A 13 -35.63 -8.02 10.73
C ARG A 13 -35.88 -8.33 9.25
N LYS A 14 -35.73 -7.33 8.38
CA LYS A 14 -35.70 -7.53 6.94
C LYS A 14 -34.42 -8.29 6.59
N SER A 15 -34.54 -9.60 6.33
CA SER A 15 -33.42 -10.37 5.80
C SER A 15 -33.13 -9.88 4.38
N LEU A 16 -31.94 -9.31 4.19
CA LEU A 16 -31.39 -9.05 2.86
C LEU A 16 -31.19 -10.40 2.20
N LYS A 17 -32.16 -10.82 1.37
CA LYS A 17 -32.02 -12.01 0.54
C LYS A 17 -30.87 -11.75 -0.42
N ARG A 18 -29.73 -12.42 -0.19
CA ARG A 18 -28.61 -12.51 -1.13
C ARG A 18 -29.19 -12.90 -2.48
N SER A 19 -29.20 -11.97 -3.43
CA SER A 19 -29.53 -12.29 -4.81
C SER A 19 -28.52 -13.33 -5.27
N ARG A 20 -29.01 -14.53 -5.58
CA ARG A 20 -28.21 -15.52 -6.31
C ARG A 20 -27.86 -14.86 -7.63
N SER A 21 -26.57 -14.67 -7.89
CA SER A 21 -26.06 -14.34 -9.21
C SER A 21 -26.67 -15.31 -10.22
N TYR A 22 -27.09 -14.79 -11.37
CA TYR A 22 -27.53 -15.59 -12.50
C TYR A 22 -26.54 -16.74 -12.73
N PRO A 23 -27.00 -17.98 -13.01
CA PRO A 23 -26.09 -19.01 -13.45
C PRO A 23 -25.47 -18.53 -14.76
N LEU A 24 -24.18 -18.17 -14.73
CA LEU A 24 -23.38 -18.17 -15.93
C LEU A 24 -23.33 -19.65 -16.35
N ASP A 25 -24.12 -20.02 -17.34
CA ASP A 25 -23.90 -21.26 -18.09
C ASP A 25 -22.50 -21.13 -18.69
N MET A 26 -21.54 -21.83 -18.08
CA MET A 26 -20.24 -22.06 -18.69
C MET A 26 -20.50 -23.05 -19.82
N PRO A 27 -20.38 -22.66 -21.11
CA PRO A 27 -20.55 -23.62 -22.18
C PRO A 27 -19.49 -24.71 -22.02
N VAL A 28 -19.95 -25.95 -21.87
CA VAL A 28 -19.10 -27.13 -21.99
C VAL A 28 -18.43 -27.02 -23.36
N THR A 29 -17.10 -27.08 -23.39
CA THR A 29 -16.33 -27.06 -24.62
C THR A 29 -16.74 -28.23 -25.50
N ALA A 30 -17.66 -27.98 -26.43
CA ALA A 30 -17.85 -28.82 -27.59
C ALA A 30 -16.56 -28.73 -28.40
N VAL A 31 -15.89 -29.87 -28.56
CA VAL A 31 -14.72 -30.03 -29.39
C VAL A 31 -15.17 -29.93 -30.84
N ASP A 32 -15.33 -28.72 -31.34
CA ASP A 32 -15.31 -28.43 -32.77
C ASP A 32 -14.03 -27.65 -33.06
N ASN A 33 -13.12 -28.29 -33.79
CA ASN A 33 -11.81 -27.79 -34.17
C ASN A 33 -11.90 -26.69 -35.23
N THR A 34 -12.50 -25.56 -34.87
CA THR A 34 -12.33 -24.30 -35.58
C THR A 34 -12.05 -23.24 -34.53
N MET A 35 -10.79 -23.13 -34.12
CA MET A 35 -10.28 -22.04 -33.29
C MET A 35 -10.43 -20.73 -34.08
N VAL A 36 -11.61 -20.11 -33.98
CA VAL A 36 -11.72 -18.66 -34.17
C VAL A 36 -11.22 -18.08 -32.86
N THR A 37 -9.92 -17.79 -32.80
CA THR A 37 -9.39 -16.85 -31.81
C THR A 37 -10.18 -15.56 -31.96
N PRO A 38 -10.93 -15.10 -30.95
CA PRO A 38 -11.36 -13.73 -30.96
C PRO A 38 -10.07 -12.92 -30.96
N ASN A 39 -9.85 -12.13 -32.01
CA ASN A 39 -8.82 -11.10 -32.03
C ASN A 39 -9.20 -10.12 -30.91
N HIS A 40 -8.73 -10.42 -29.70
CA HIS A 40 -8.81 -9.53 -28.56
C HIS A 40 -7.63 -8.59 -28.72
N ASP A 41 -7.93 -7.33 -29.02
CA ASP A 41 -7.00 -6.23 -29.22
C ASP A 41 -5.66 -6.46 -28.50
N GLU A 42 -4.63 -6.79 -29.30
CA GLU A 42 -3.25 -7.10 -28.90
C GLU A 42 -2.51 -5.82 -28.46
N ASP A 43 -3.11 -5.07 -27.53
CA ASP A 43 -2.49 -3.95 -26.82
C ASP A 43 -2.65 -4.13 -25.29
N CYS A 44 -2.89 -5.36 -24.82
CA CYS A 44 -2.66 -5.70 -23.43
C CYS A 44 -1.14 -5.77 -23.24
N SER A 45 -0.54 -4.67 -22.76
CA SER A 45 0.89 -4.56 -22.47
C SER A 45 1.34 -5.75 -21.61
N SER A 46 1.87 -6.79 -22.26
CA SER A 46 2.24 -8.03 -21.60
C SER A 46 3.54 -7.81 -20.84
N PHE A 47 3.46 -7.71 -19.52
CA PHE A 47 4.65 -7.67 -18.68
C PHE A 47 5.30 -9.06 -18.64
N PRO A 48 6.61 -9.18 -18.88
CA PRO A 48 7.31 -10.45 -18.72
C PRO A 48 7.27 -10.90 -17.25
N LEU A 49 7.29 -12.22 -17.02
CA LEU A 49 7.18 -12.78 -15.67
C LEU A 49 8.27 -12.23 -14.75
N GLU A 50 9.48 -12.09 -15.28
CA GLU A 50 10.66 -11.54 -14.60
C GLU A 50 10.40 -10.14 -14.06
N GLU A 51 9.52 -9.37 -14.71
CA GLU A 51 9.19 -8.02 -14.31
C GLU A 51 8.15 -7.99 -13.19
N ILE A 52 7.19 -8.92 -13.20
CA ILE A 52 6.11 -9.01 -12.21
C ILE A 52 6.59 -9.61 -10.88
N VAL A 53 7.61 -10.49 -10.90
CA VAL A 53 8.16 -11.10 -9.67
C VAL A 53 9.17 -10.23 -8.93
N ARG A 54 9.56 -9.10 -9.52
CA ARG A 54 10.48 -8.13 -8.90
C ARG A 54 9.73 -7.15 -7.99
N TYR A 55 10.46 -6.62 -7.01
CA TYR A 55 9.98 -5.57 -6.13
C TYR A 55 10.94 -4.38 -6.16
N PRO A 56 10.43 -3.14 -6.15
CA PRO A 56 9.03 -2.75 -6.31
C PRO A 56 8.45 -3.16 -7.67
N LEU A 57 7.14 -3.31 -7.74
CA LEU A 57 6.47 -3.62 -9.01
C LEU A 57 6.65 -2.46 -10.00
N PRO A 58 6.58 -2.71 -11.31
CA PRO A 58 6.53 -1.66 -12.32
C PRO A 58 5.46 -0.61 -11.98
N GLY A 59 5.82 0.66 -12.06
CA GLY A 59 4.92 1.78 -11.74
C GLY A 59 4.63 1.99 -10.24
N TYR A 60 5.18 1.17 -9.33
CA TYR A 60 4.93 1.26 -7.88
C TYR A 60 6.01 2.02 -7.09
N VAL A 61 6.91 2.72 -7.80
CA VAL A 61 7.92 3.59 -7.19
C VAL A 61 7.30 4.96 -6.94
N ALA A 62 6.61 5.10 -5.81
CA ALA A 62 5.96 6.32 -5.39
C ALA A 62 6.41 6.74 -3.97
N PRO A 63 6.37 8.04 -3.64
CA PRO A 63 6.50 8.51 -2.27
C PRO A 63 5.53 7.80 -1.33
N THR A 64 6.02 7.43 -0.15
CA THR A 64 5.21 6.78 0.90
C THR A 64 5.36 7.54 2.21
N LEU A 65 4.43 7.31 3.15
CA LEU A 65 4.42 7.99 4.46
C LEU A 65 4.55 9.51 4.27
N VAL A 66 3.68 10.11 3.46
CA VAL A 66 3.68 11.56 3.23
C VAL A 66 3.13 12.26 4.47
N SER A 67 3.82 13.30 4.94
CA SER A 67 3.35 14.12 6.07
C SER A 67 3.78 15.57 5.92
N PHE A 68 3.00 16.48 6.51
CA PHE A 68 3.26 17.91 6.49
C PHE A 68 4.02 18.31 7.75
N SER A 69 4.98 19.23 7.61
CA SER A 69 5.64 19.82 8.76
C SER A 69 4.65 20.63 9.60
N PRO A 70 4.91 20.82 10.91
CA PRO A 70 4.00 21.57 11.78
C PRO A 70 3.74 23.03 11.36
N ASP A 71 4.65 23.61 10.57
CA ASP A 71 4.59 24.96 10.03
C ASP A 71 4.11 25.01 8.57
N ASP A 72 3.67 23.88 8.00
CA ASP A 72 3.15 23.72 6.63
C ASP A 72 4.11 24.11 5.48
N ASN A 73 5.38 24.36 5.76
CA ASN A 73 6.37 24.75 4.73
C ASN A 73 7.02 23.57 4.00
N LEU A 74 6.99 22.38 4.61
CA LEU A 74 7.65 21.19 4.12
C LEU A 74 6.68 20.00 4.04
N ILE A 75 6.84 19.21 2.98
CA ILE A 75 6.20 17.90 2.86
C ILE A 75 7.29 16.85 2.95
N ALA A 76 7.33 16.09 4.04
CA ALA A 76 8.22 14.95 4.18
C ALA A 76 7.62 13.68 3.59
N TYR A 77 8.47 12.78 3.09
CA TYR A 77 8.06 11.48 2.57
C TYR A 77 9.26 10.54 2.48
N LEU A 78 8.97 9.24 2.39
CA LEU A 78 9.95 8.20 2.12
C LEU A 78 9.98 7.86 0.64
N PHE A 79 11.17 7.86 0.04
CA PHE A 79 11.36 7.60 -1.38
C PHE A 79 12.70 6.89 -1.67
N SER A 80 12.72 6.14 -2.78
CA SER A 80 13.91 5.48 -3.34
C SER A 80 14.05 5.90 -4.80
N PRO A 81 14.98 6.81 -5.14
CA PRO A 81 15.18 7.26 -6.52
C PRO A 81 15.83 6.20 -7.41
N ASP A 82 16.46 5.19 -6.79
CA ASP A 82 17.10 4.04 -7.42
C ASP A 82 16.13 2.89 -7.71
N HIS A 83 14.83 3.10 -7.49
CA HIS A 83 13.78 2.08 -7.71
C HIS A 83 13.99 0.79 -6.90
N SER A 84 14.58 0.91 -5.70
CA SER A 84 14.78 -0.21 -4.77
C SER A 84 13.78 -0.16 -3.61
N LEU A 85 13.84 -1.17 -2.74
CA LEU A 85 13.07 -1.15 -1.49
C LEU A 85 13.68 -0.25 -0.43
N SER A 86 14.94 0.18 -0.60
CA SER A 86 15.71 0.95 0.37
C SER A 86 15.36 2.44 0.31
N ARG A 87 14.53 2.88 1.24
CA ARG A 87 14.00 4.25 1.26
C ARG A 87 14.81 5.17 2.15
N LYS A 88 14.78 6.45 1.77
CA LYS A 88 15.39 7.59 2.46
C LYS A 88 14.32 8.63 2.76
N VAL A 89 14.59 9.53 3.70
CA VAL A 89 13.69 10.65 4.01
C VAL A 89 14.02 11.80 3.09
N PHE A 90 13.04 12.25 2.32
CA PHE A 90 13.09 13.47 1.55
C PHE A 90 12.08 14.47 2.08
N CYS A 91 12.36 15.75 1.86
CA CYS A 91 11.41 16.83 2.03
C CYS A 91 11.20 17.55 0.71
N PHE A 92 9.98 18.00 0.47
CA PHE A 92 9.64 18.94 -0.58
C PHE A 92 9.38 20.31 0.06
N ASN A 93 10.13 21.32 -0.35
CA ASN A 93 9.96 22.69 0.12
C ASN A 93 8.92 23.41 -0.75
N MET A 94 7.86 23.90 -0.12
CA MET A 94 6.73 24.49 -0.83
C MET A 94 7.02 25.86 -1.46
N GLU A 95 7.92 26.64 -0.88
CA GLU A 95 8.28 27.97 -1.41
C GLU A 95 9.18 27.86 -2.64
N THR A 96 10.15 26.94 -2.59
CA THR A 96 11.17 26.79 -3.63
C THR A 96 10.83 25.74 -4.68
N GLY A 97 9.88 24.85 -4.38
CA GLY A 97 9.50 23.73 -5.25
C GLY A 97 10.58 22.64 -5.38
N LYS A 98 11.51 22.55 -4.42
CA LYS A 98 12.64 21.62 -4.47
C LYS A 98 12.44 20.39 -3.60
N HIS A 99 12.95 19.26 -4.07
CA HIS A 99 13.05 18.01 -3.34
C HIS A 99 14.47 17.87 -2.76
N GLU A 100 14.58 17.66 -1.46
CA GLU A 100 15.87 17.59 -0.76
C GLU A 100 15.96 16.32 0.08
N LEU A 101 17.13 15.67 0.06
CA LEU A 101 17.42 14.53 0.91
C LEU A 101 17.69 15.03 2.34
N VAL A 102 16.89 14.57 3.30
CA VAL A 102 17.03 14.94 4.71
C VAL A 102 17.82 13.89 5.48
N PHE A 103 17.53 12.62 5.23
CA PHE A 103 18.19 11.53 5.93
C PHE A 103 18.33 10.29 5.06
N SER A 104 19.53 9.70 5.08
CA SER A 104 19.82 8.40 4.51
C SER A 104 20.55 7.57 5.56
N PRO A 105 20.10 6.34 5.85
CA PRO A 105 20.85 5.44 6.70
C PRO A 105 22.17 5.06 6.02
N ALA A 106 23.23 4.88 6.81
CA ALA A 106 24.51 4.40 6.31
C ALA A 106 24.34 2.98 5.75
N ASP A 107 24.97 2.72 4.61
CA ASP A 107 24.94 1.42 3.91
C ASP A 107 23.52 0.87 3.63
N GLY A 108 22.50 1.74 3.54
CA GLY A 108 21.12 1.33 3.30
C GLY A 108 20.35 0.88 4.55
N GLY A 109 20.96 0.90 5.73
CA GLY A 109 20.29 0.73 7.02
C GLY A 109 20.27 -0.69 7.56
N LEU A 110 19.16 -1.05 8.22
CA LEU A 110 19.02 -2.37 8.82
C LEU A 110 18.73 -3.44 7.75
N ASP A 111 19.51 -4.51 7.76
CA ASP A 111 19.35 -5.70 6.93
C ASP A 111 18.81 -6.88 7.76
N GLU A 112 18.64 -8.05 7.14
CA GLU A 112 18.13 -9.23 7.85
C GLU A 112 19.09 -9.78 8.91
N SER A 113 20.38 -9.42 8.85
CA SER A 113 21.42 -9.89 9.77
C SER A 113 21.53 -9.06 11.03
N ASN A 114 21.17 -7.77 10.95
CA ASN A 114 21.33 -6.80 12.02
C ASN A 114 20.00 -6.31 12.63
N ILE A 115 18.85 -6.78 12.13
CA ILE A 115 17.52 -6.48 12.67
C ILE A 115 17.18 -7.38 13.87
N SER A 116 16.59 -6.80 14.92
CA SER A 116 16.14 -7.58 16.07
C SER A 116 14.95 -8.50 15.72
N GLU A 117 14.79 -9.59 16.46
CA GLU A 117 13.65 -10.51 16.27
C GLU A 117 12.30 -9.82 16.46
N GLU A 118 12.20 -8.91 17.43
CA GLU A 118 11.01 -8.11 17.70
C GLU A 118 10.64 -7.24 16.48
N GLU A 119 11.63 -6.55 15.91
CA GLU A 119 11.42 -5.69 14.74
C GLU A 119 11.08 -6.52 13.48
N LYS A 120 11.72 -7.70 13.30
CA LYS A 120 11.35 -8.63 12.22
C LYS A 120 9.88 -9.06 12.32
N LEU A 121 9.42 -9.41 13.53
CA LEU A 121 8.04 -9.82 13.76
C LEU A 121 7.04 -8.66 13.59
N ARG A 122 7.44 -7.43 13.99
CA ARG A 122 6.65 -6.23 13.72
C ARG A 122 6.49 -5.99 12.21
N ARG A 123 7.58 -6.08 11.44
CA ARG A 123 7.55 -5.91 9.97
C ARG A 123 6.68 -6.97 9.29
N GLU A 124 6.79 -8.23 9.70
CA GLU A 124 5.95 -9.32 9.19
C GLU A 124 4.46 -9.04 9.43
N ARG A 125 4.07 -8.67 10.66
CA ARG A 125 2.67 -8.35 11.00
C ARG A 125 2.15 -7.12 10.24
N ALA A 126 3.00 -6.12 10.05
CA ALA A 126 2.67 -4.92 9.28
C ALA A 126 2.72 -5.14 7.76
N ARG A 127 3.20 -6.32 7.30
CA ARG A 127 3.51 -6.60 5.89
C ARG A 127 4.45 -5.55 5.29
N GLU A 128 5.37 -5.04 6.10
CA GLU A 128 6.29 -3.99 5.71
C GLU A 128 7.51 -4.57 5.01
N ARG A 129 7.57 -4.34 3.69
CA ARG A 129 8.65 -4.84 2.82
C ARG A 129 9.72 -3.80 2.52
N GLY A 130 9.51 -2.54 2.94
CA GLY A 130 10.47 -1.46 2.73
C GLY A 130 11.75 -1.69 3.54
N LEU A 131 12.89 -1.39 2.93
CA LEU A 131 14.21 -1.38 3.56
C LEU A 131 14.66 0.06 3.82
N GLY A 132 15.77 0.23 4.54
CA GLY A 132 16.24 1.55 4.95
C GLY A 132 15.33 2.18 6.00
N VAL A 133 14.92 3.43 5.77
CA VAL A 133 13.95 4.10 6.65
C VAL A 133 12.57 3.56 6.36
N THR A 134 11.90 3.03 7.38
CA THR A 134 10.51 2.55 7.26
C THR A 134 9.50 3.46 7.96
N ARG A 135 9.95 4.27 8.94
CA ARG A 135 9.12 5.23 9.66
C ARG A 135 9.94 6.48 10.00
N TYR A 136 9.25 7.61 10.07
CA TYR A 136 9.76 8.86 10.61
C TYR A 136 8.56 9.63 11.18
N GLU A 137 8.83 10.59 12.07
CA GLU A 137 7.80 11.44 12.65
C GLU A 137 8.33 12.86 12.82
N TRP A 138 7.43 13.84 12.73
CA TRP A 138 7.71 15.21 13.13
C TRP A 138 7.67 15.33 14.64
N VAL A 139 8.66 16.00 15.22
CA VAL A 139 8.60 16.38 16.63
C VAL A 139 7.66 17.58 16.75
N LYS A 140 6.62 17.46 17.58
CA LYS A 140 5.84 18.61 18.02
C LYS A 140 6.65 19.35 19.08
N MET A 141 7.19 20.51 18.73
CA MET A 141 7.74 21.42 19.73
C MET A 141 6.56 21.88 20.60
N GLY A 142 6.46 21.34 21.81
CA GLY A 142 5.51 21.85 22.80
C GLY A 142 5.85 23.31 23.07
N SER A 143 4.86 24.20 22.99
CA SER A 143 5.04 25.56 23.52
C SER A 143 5.40 25.44 25.00
N VAL A 144 6.55 25.97 25.39
CA VAL A 144 6.97 26.14 26.79
C VAL A 144 6.04 27.14 27.49
#